data_AF-Q9TGK7-F1
#
_entry.id   AF-Q9TGK7-F1
#
_cell.length_a   1.000
_cell.length_b   1.000
_cell.length_c   1.000
_cell.angle_alpha   90.00
_cell.angle_beta   90.00
_cell.angle_gamma   90.00
#
_symmetry.space_group_name_H-M   'P 1'
#
loop_
_entity.id
_entity.type
_entity.pdbx_description
1 polymer ?
#
loop_
_entity_poly.entity_id
_entity_poly.type
_entity_poly.pdbx_seq_one_letter_code
_entity_poly.pdbx_strand_id
1 'polypeptide(L)'
;MFVRVIYIDIVIFSFVFSVLFCFLCCVVDSLFGFWVFLELCSLAIIPSFFVGANLNFYNLYSSLLSYVIMCGLSSVLLVSGLFINSLYYFIFFGFVVKFGLFPFMLWVYRVFMVGSWVFIFF
;
A
#
# COMPACT_ATOMS: atom_id res chain seq x y z
N MET A 1 -6.14 28.61 6.88
CA MET A 1 -5.05 28.09 7.74
C MET A 1 -5.42 26.74 8.37
N PHE A 2 -6.61 26.61 9.00
CA PHE A 2 -7.10 25.35 9.58
C PHE A 2 -7.16 24.14 8.62
N VAL A 3 -7.62 24.34 7.37
CA VAL A 3 -7.68 23.25 6.38
C VAL A 3 -6.31 22.65 6.09
N ARG A 4 -5.23 23.45 6.08
CA ARG A 4 -3.85 22.95 5.90
C ARG A 4 -3.33 22.15 7.11
N VAL A 5 -3.79 22.48 8.33
CA VAL A 5 -3.37 21.77 9.55
C VAL A 5 -3.94 20.35 9.58
N ILE A 6 -5.20 20.18 9.19
CA ILE A 6 -5.87 18.87 9.12
C ILE A 6 -5.12 17.90 8.19
N TYR A 7 -4.61 18.39 7.05
CA TYR A 7 -3.82 17.56 6.14
C TYR A 7 -2.45 17.17 6.72
N ILE A 8 -1.84 18.01 7.56
CA ILE A 8 -0.54 17.72 8.18
C ILE A 8 -0.68 16.57 9.19
N ASP A 9 -1.76 16.54 9.98
CA ASP A 9 -1.99 15.47 10.94
C ASP A 9 -2.15 14.10 10.25
N ILE A 10 -2.84 14.08 9.10
CA ILE A 10 -3.03 12.87 8.27
C ILE A 10 -1.71 12.38 7.68
N VAL A 11 -0.86 13.30 7.19
CA VAL A 11 0.48 13.00 6.68
C VAL A 11 1.34 12.39 7.77
N ILE A 12 1.39 13.01 8.94
CA ILE A 12 2.19 12.56 10.08
C ILE A 12 1.70 11.17 10.53
N PHE A 13 0.39 10.97 10.62
CA PHE A 13 -0.20 9.67 10.92
C PHE A 13 0.29 8.61 9.92
N SER A 14 0.06 8.81 8.62
CA SER A 14 0.43 7.85 7.60
C SER A 14 1.94 7.52 7.61
N PHE A 15 2.79 8.53 7.80
CA PHE A 15 4.24 8.36 7.85
C PHE A 15 4.72 7.59 9.09
N VAL A 16 4.25 7.97 10.29
CA VAL A 16 4.69 7.31 11.52
C VAL A 16 4.24 5.85 11.53
N PHE A 17 3.01 5.57 11.09
CA PHE A 17 2.51 4.21 11.04
C PHE A 17 3.16 3.38 9.93
N SER A 18 3.44 3.93 8.74
CA SER A 18 4.14 3.17 7.69
C SER A 18 5.54 2.76 8.12
N VAL A 19 6.31 3.69 8.72
CA VAL A 19 7.67 3.40 9.23
C VAL A 19 7.63 2.38 10.36
N LEU A 20 6.70 2.53 11.31
CA LEU A 20 6.54 1.61 12.43
C LEU A 20 6.19 0.20 11.93
N PHE A 21 5.23 0.07 11.00
CA PHE A 21 4.84 -1.24 10.47
C PHE A 21 5.95 -1.87 9.63
N CYS A 22 6.67 -1.10 8.81
CA CYS A 22 7.85 -1.59 8.11
C CYS A 22 8.93 -2.08 9.07
N PHE A 23 9.18 -1.37 10.18
CA PHE A 23 10.11 -1.83 11.21
C PHE A 23 9.63 -3.13 11.87
N LEU A 24 8.34 -3.23 12.21
CA LEU A 24 7.75 -4.44 12.79
C LEU A 24 7.83 -5.63 11.81
N CYS A 25 7.73 -5.43 10.50
CA CYS A 25 7.96 -6.49 9.52
C CYS A 25 9.34 -7.15 9.67
N CYS A 26 10.38 -6.39 10.06
CA CYS A 26 11.73 -6.92 10.26
C CYS A 26 11.93 -7.65 11.59
N VAL A 27 11.11 -7.35 12.60
CA VAL A 27 11.24 -7.92 13.97
C VAL A 27 10.48 -9.23 14.12
N VAL A 28 9.50 -9.48 13.27
CA VAL A 28 8.54 -10.57 13.48
C VAL A 28 9.05 -11.89 12.93
N ASP A 29 9.08 -12.90 13.79
CA ASP A 29 9.61 -14.24 13.46
C ASP A 29 8.67 -15.10 12.61
N SER A 30 7.38 -14.76 12.57
CA SER A 30 6.36 -15.56 11.88
C SER A 30 6.00 -14.98 10.50
N LEU A 31 5.94 -15.83 9.47
CA LEU A 31 5.50 -15.44 8.13
C LEU A 31 4.08 -14.85 8.12
N PHE A 32 3.19 -15.37 8.98
CA PHE A 32 1.84 -14.83 9.14
C PHE A 32 1.87 -13.43 9.76
N GLY A 33 2.67 -13.21 10.81
CA GLY A 33 2.83 -11.89 11.40
C GLY A 33 3.44 -10.89 10.42
N PHE A 34 4.44 -11.30 9.63
CA PHE A 34 4.98 -10.51 8.53
C PHE A 34 3.88 -10.07 7.55
N TRP A 35 3.00 -10.99 7.15
CA TRP A 35 1.87 -10.67 6.27
C TRP A 35 0.93 -9.62 6.90
N VAL A 36 0.57 -9.77 8.19
CA VAL A 36 -0.31 -8.82 8.90
C VAL A 36 0.28 -7.41 8.89
N PHE A 37 1.57 -7.25 9.23
CA PHE A 37 2.19 -5.92 9.25
C PHE A 37 2.31 -5.31 7.86
N LEU A 38 2.49 -6.14 6.83
CA LEU A 38 2.49 -5.69 5.44
C LEU A 38 1.11 -5.14 5.04
N GLU A 39 0.01 -5.79 5.43
CA GLU A 39 -1.33 -5.24 5.18
C GLU A 39 -1.58 -3.94 5.95
N LEU A 40 -1.19 -3.88 7.23
CA LEU A 40 -1.32 -2.67 8.05
C LEU A 40 -0.56 -1.49 7.46
N CYS A 41 0.65 -1.73 6.93
CA CYS A 41 1.42 -0.72 6.20
C CYS A 41 0.65 -0.23 4.96
N SER A 42 0.10 -1.14 4.16
CA SER A 42 -0.66 -0.76 2.95
C SER A 42 -1.91 0.07 3.25
N LEU A 43 -2.56 -0.18 4.39
CA LEU A 43 -3.73 0.57 4.86
C LEU A 43 -3.34 1.94 5.44
N ALA A 44 -2.21 2.03 6.15
CA ALA A 44 -1.71 3.27 6.74
C ALA A 44 -1.39 4.34 5.68
N ILE A 45 -1.09 3.94 4.44
CA ILE A 45 -0.77 4.85 3.34
C ILE A 45 -2.05 5.45 2.71
N ILE A 46 -3.22 4.81 2.80
CA ILE A 46 -4.47 5.27 2.15
C ILE A 46 -4.83 6.73 2.47
N PRO A 47 -4.77 7.20 3.72
CA PRO A 47 -5.09 8.60 4.06
C PRO A 47 -4.19 9.63 3.34
N SER A 48 -2.94 9.27 3.03
CA SER A 48 -1.99 10.18 2.37
C SER A 48 -2.37 10.52 0.91
N PHE A 49 -3.21 9.71 0.25
CA PHE A 49 -3.75 10.02 -1.08
C PHE A 49 -4.59 11.31 -1.10
N PHE A 50 -5.24 11.65 0.02
CA PHE A 50 -6.13 12.81 0.11
C PHE A 50 -5.40 14.13 0.36
N VAL A 51 -4.08 14.11 0.53
CA VAL A 51 -3.25 15.28 0.87
C VAL A 51 -2.94 16.18 -0.34
N GLY A 52 -3.29 15.77 -1.57
CA GLY A 52 -3.12 16.58 -2.78
C GLY A 52 -4.24 17.61 -2.97
N ALA A 53 -3.93 18.90 -2.84
CA ALA A 53 -4.91 19.99 -2.84
C ALA A 53 -5.58 20.33 -4.19
N ASN A 54 -5.19 19.70 -5.31
CA ASN A 54 -5.58 20.14 -6.66
C ASN A 54 -6.07 19.00 -7.59
N LEU A 55 -6.94 18.11 -7.12
CA LEU A 55 -7.19 16.87 -7.85
C LEU A 55 -8.67 16.64 -8.17
N ASN A 56 -8.91 16.36 -9.46
CA ASN A 56 -10.17 15.83 -9.97
C ASN A 56 -10.58 14.60 -9.16
N PHE A 57 -11.62 14.75 -8.33
CA PHE A 57 -12.10 13.71 -7.41
C PHE A 57 -12.29 12.35 -8.11
N TYR A 58 -12.80 12.35 -9.34
CA TYR A 58 -13.00 11.15 -10.13
C TYR A 58 -11.70 10.35 -10.37
N ASN A 59 -10.60 11.03 -10.71
CA ASN A 59 -9.33 10.37 -10.98
C ASN A 59 -8.70 9.83 -9.69
N LEU A 60 -8.81 10.57 -8.58
CA LEU A 60 -8.34 10.16 -7.27
C LEU A 60 -9.01 8.88 -6.78
N TYR A 61 -10.35 8.82 -6.85
CA TYR A 61 -11.08 7.62 -6.45
C TYR A 61 -10.77 6.43 -7.37
N SER A 62 -10.60 6.66 -8.67
CA SER A 62 -10.19 5.62 -9.63
C SER A 62 -8.78 5.07 -9.32
N SER A 63 -7.81 5.92 -8.98
CA SER A 63 -6.46 5.48 -8.59
C SER A 63 -6.46 4.76 -7.24
N LEU A 64 -7.19 5.27 -6.25
CA LEU A 64 -7.37 4.63 -4.94
C LEU A 64 -8.00 3.25 -5.05
N LEU A 65 -9.05 3.12 -5.85
CA LEU A 65 -9.68 1.83 -6.12
C LEU A 65 -8.67 0.85 -6.73
N SER A 66 -7.88 1.29 -7.72
CA SER A 66 -6.86 0.44 -8.33
C SER A 66 -5.76 0.01 -7.36
N TYR A 67 -5.36 0.90 -6.43
CA TYR A 67 -4.42 0.58 -5.35
C TYR A 67 -5.00 -0.51 -4.43
N VAL A 68 -6.22 -0.30 -3.91
CA VAL A 68 -6.87 -1.24 -2.98
C VAL A 68 -7.09 -2.61 -3.62
N ILE A 69 -7.55 -2.66 -4.88
CA ILE A 69 -7.76 -3.93 -5.59
C ILE A 69 -6.44 -4.70 -5.74
N MET A 70 -5.35 -4.03 -6.13
CA MET A 70 -4.07 -4.70 -6.35
C MET A 70 -3.40 -5.12 -5.04
N CYS A 71 -3.47 -4.30 -4.00
CA CYS A 71 -3.05 -4.69 -2.65
C CYS A 71 -3.84 -5.89 -2.13
N GLY A 72 -5.16 -5.93 -2.35
CA GLY A 72 -6.01 -7.08 -1.99
C GLY A 72 -5.70 -8.34 -2.81
N LEU A 73 -5.44 -8.22 -4.11
CA LEU A 73 -5.06 -9.37 -4.94
C LEU A 73 -3.72 -9.96 -4.48
N SER A 74 -2.73 -9.11 -4.21
CA SER A 74 -1.43 -9.55 -3.70
C SER A 74 -1.54 -10.22 -2.33
N SER A 75 -2.45 -9.76 -1.45
CA SER A 75 -2.63 -10.34 -0.12
C SER A 75 -3.23 -11.74 -0.19
N VAL A 76 -4.25 -11.95 -1.03
CA VAL A 76 -4.84 -13.28 -1.25
C VAL A 76 -3.83 -14.27 -1.83
N LEU A 77 -2.96 -13.82 -2.75
CA LEU A 77 -1.89 -14.65 -3.28
C LEU A 77 -0.85 -15.03 -2.21
N LEU A 78 -0.44 -14.08 -1.37
CA LEU A 78 0.47 -14.35 -0.25
C LEU A 78 -0.15 -15.34 0.75
N VAL A 79 -1.39 -15.10 1.18
CA VAL A 79 -2.10 -15.96 2.16
C VAL A 79 -2.28 -17.38 1.61
N SER A 80 -2.75 -17.52 0.36
CA SER A 80 -2.94 -18.85 -0.24
C SER A 80 -1.63 -19.62 -0.37
N GLY A 81 -0.52 -18.95 -0.70
CA GLY A 81 0.80 -19.58 -0.74
C GLY A 81 1.36 -19.95 0.64
N LEU A 82 0.97 -19.24 1.71
CA LEU A 82 1.36 -19.56 3.08
C LEU A 82 0.60 -20.77 3.65
N PHE A 83 -0.67 -20.96 3.30
CA PHE A 83 -1.50 -22.05 3.83
C PHE A 83 -1.38 -23.36 3.03
N ILE A 84 -1.10 -23.30 1.73
CA ILE A 84 -1.10 -24.46 0.84
C ILE A 84 0.31 -24.69 0.30
N ASN A 85 1.01 -25.71 0.79
CA ASN A 85 2.39 -26.02 0.41
C ASN A 85 2.60 -26.21 -1.11
N SER A 86 1.62 -26.74 -1.84
CA SER A 86 1.71 -26.92 -3.30
C SER A 86 1.68 -25.61 -4.09
N LEU A 87 1.27 -24.50 -3.46
CA LEU A 87 1.12 -23.18 -4.07
C LEU A 87 2.20 -22.18 -3.64
N TYR A 88 3.37 -22.65 -3.19
CA TYR A 88 4.47 -21.79 -2.72
C TYR A 88 4.87 -20.69 -3.73
N TYR A 89 4.76 -20.96 -5.04
CA TYR A 89 5.01 -19.95 -6.08
C TYR A 89 4.11 -18.71 -5.98
N PHE A 90 2.93 -18.81 -5.35
CA PHE A 90 2.05 -17.66 -5.14
C PHE A 90 2.61 -16.64 -4.16
N ILE A 91 3.51 -17.04 -3.26
CA ILE A 91 4.22 -16.09 -2.40
C ILE A 91 5.07 -15.15 -3.26
N PHE A 92 5.83 -15.71 -4.20
CA PHE A 92 6.63 -14.93 -5.14
C PHE A 92 5.75 -14.00 -5.98
N PHE A 93 4.70 -14.54 -6.62
CA PHE A 93 3.79 -13.72 -7.42
C PHE A 93 3.09 -12.63 -6.58
N GLY A 94 2.74 -12.93 -5.33
CA GLY A 94 2.19 -11.96 -4.39
C GLY A 94 3.12 -10.77 -4.20
N PHE A 95 4.43 -11.00 -3.98
CA PHE A 95 5.41 -9.92 -3.90
C PHE A 95 5.62 -9.18 -5.23
N VAL A 96 5.66 -9.90 -6.37
CA VAL A 96 5.77 -9.26 -7.69
C VAL A 96 4.62 -8.28 -7.93
N VAL A 97 3.39 -8.68 -7.58
CA VAL A 97 2.21 -7.81 -7.68
C VAL A 97 2.29 -6.65 -6.68
N LYS A 98 2.69 -6.93 -5.43
CA LYS A 98 2.71 -5.92 -4.35
C LYS A 98 3.75 -4.82 -4.56
N PHE A 99 4.94 -5.17 -5.07
CA PHE A 99 5.96 -4.20 -5.48
C PHE A 99 5.70 -3.60 -6.87
N GLY A 100 4.69 -4.10 -7.59
CA GLY A 100 4.36 -3.65 -8.94
C GLY A 100 5.50 -3.85 -9.92
N LEU A 101 6.17 -5.00 -9.85
CA LEU A 101 7.21 -5.41 -10.80
C LEU A 101 6.58 -5.85 -12.13
N PHE A 102 7.35 -5.77 -13.23
CA PHE A 102 6.89 -6.21 -14.55
C PHE A 102 6.44 -7.69 -14.50
N PRO A 103 5.25 -8.05 -15.02
CA PRO A 103 4.32 -7.28 -15.86
C PRO A 103 3.25 -6.45 -15.12
N PHE A 104 3.17 -6.51 -13.79
CA PHE A 104 2.13 -5.91 -12.97
C PHE A 104 2.40 -4.44 -12.59
N MET A 105 3.05 -3.65 -13.46
CA MET A 105 3.42 -2.25 -13.15
C MET A 105 2.28 -1.24 -13.43
N LEU A 106 1.25 -1.63 -14.18
CA LEU A 106 0.23 -0.71 -14.71
C LEU A 106 -0.53 0.08 -13.63
N TRP A 107 -0.79 -0.56 -12.48
CA TRP A 107 -1.47 0.11 -11.37
C TRP A 107 -0.57 1.13 -10.68
N VAL A 108 0.74 0.86 -10.56
CA VAL A 108 1.74 1.80 -10.04
C VAL A 108 1.72 3.07 -10.88
N TYR A 109 1.73 2.97 -12.20
CA TYR A 109 1.64 4.15 -13.06
C TYR A 109 0.36 4.96 -12.82
N ARG A 110 -0.80 4.31 -12.72
CA ARG A 110 -2.06 5.02 -12.46
C ARG A 110 -2.03 5.74 -11.11
N VAL A 111 -1.49 5.09 -10.09
CA VAL A 111 -1.40 5.61 -8.73
C VAL A 111 -0.42 6.79 -8.65
N PHE A 112 0.76 6.68 -9.26
CA PHE A 112 1.78 7.74 -9.24
C PHE A 112 1.39 8.97 -10.07
N MET A 113 0.62 8.81 -11.15
CA MET A 113 0.20 9.94 -11.99
C MET A 113 -0.82 10.86 -11.31
N VAL A 114 -1.58 10.33 -10.34
CA VAL A 114 -2.61 11.09 -9.60
C VAL A 114 -2.16 11.40 -8.16
N GLY A 115 -1.25 10.58 -7.61
CA GLY A 115 -0.79 10.67 -6.23
C GLY A 115 -0.02 11.96 -5.93
N SER A 116 -0.04 12.35 -4.65
CA SER A 116 0.80 13.44 -4.17
C SER A 116 2.27 13.01 -4.11
N TRP A 117 3.20 13.95 -4.26
CA TRP A 117 4.64 13.67 -4.04
C TRP A 117 4.92 13.11 -2.65
N VAL A 118 4.10 13.48 -1.67
CA VAL A 118 4.16 12.99 -0.29
C VAL A 118 3.81 11.49 -0.24
N PHE A 119 2.80 11.05 -0.98
CA PHE A 119 2.48 9.63 -1.13
C PHE A 119 3.59 8.84 -1.85
N ILE A 120 4.32 9.46 -2.78
CA ILE A 120 5.38 8.80 -3.56
C ILE A 120 6.65 8.53 -2.74
N PHE A 121 6.98 9.43 -1.81
CA PHE A 121 8.21 9.35 -1.01
C PHE A 121 8.05 8.64 0.35
N PHE A 122 6.83 8.20 0.68
CA PHE A 122 6.51 7.44 1.90
C PHE A 122 6.30 5.96 1.59
#